data_AF-A0A1I7SGL2-F1
#
_entry.id   AF-A0A1I7SGL2-F1
#
_cell.length_a   1.000
_cell.length_b   1.000
_cell.length_c   1.000
_cell.angle_alpha   90.00
_cell.angle_beta   90.00
_cell.angle_gamma   90.00
#
_symmetry.space_group_name_H-M   'P 1'
#
loop_
_entity.id
_entity.type
_entity.pdbx_description
1 polymer ?
#
loop_
_entity_poly.entity_id
_entity_poly.type
_entity_poly.pdbx_seq_one_letter_code
_entity_poly.pdbx_strand_id
1 'polypeptide(L)'
;MRATVVLSLLVLISTDICQSDDDLLAPDDNTFEDPNSWSCGSDPLNSKWAGRAITYACIEALPSVNACCESHDECYREKAGRGPCDETFCDCMKRTVEFVCGNAPWTTELAKRDIKYSCPGLIEPINQCCVVHDACYDNYNGPTKQQCDSELCDCIVEQKCDGWTTKLWCMGVIGFGETAFKNARLEGCLKQAENQERMAQCRNEFGDLRLLSSVKVIGQKRLDFKGLLKKSGMEMDCLRGLAQAICPAVHELQKDSKYPAANLCKCLSLGIRPNATQSCQDSYRKLCNYEFELL
;
A
#
# COMPACT_ATOMS: atom_id res chain seq x y z
N MET A 1 13.13 30.85 12.62
CA MET A 1 13.14 29.60 13.41
C MET A 1 12.18 28.57 12.80
N ARG A 2 12.42 28.04 11.58
CA ARG A 2 11.46 27.11 10.92
C ARG A 2 12.07 26.04 10.00
N ALA A 3 13.38 26.00 9.75
CA ALA A 3 14.01 25.00 8.87
C ALA A 3 14.44 23.69 9.59
N THR A 4 14.68 23.73 10.90
CA THR A 4 15.24 22.59 11.64
C THR A 4 14.27 21.42 11.84
N VAL A 5 12.95 21.67 11.79
CA VAL A 5 11.92 20.64 12.05
C VAL A 5 11.71 19.72 10.84
N VAL A 6 11.86 20.23 9.61
CA VAL A 6 11.69 19.43 8.38
C VAL A 6 12.83 18.42 8.22
N LEU A 7 14.06 18.82 8.58
CA LEU A 7 15.24 17.95 8.49
C LEU A 7 15.14 16.74 9.44
N SER A 8 14.63 16.94 10.67
CA SER A 8 14.47 15.86 11.64
C SER A 8 13.37 14.86 11.25
N LEU A 9 12.32 15.31 10.55
CA LEU A 9 11.27 14.41 10.04
C LEU A 9 11.79 13.55 8.89
N LEU A 10 12.57 14.13 7.97
CA LEU A 10 13.14 13.41 6.82
C LEU A 10 14.12 12.29 7.24
N VAL A 11 14.90 12.51 8.31
CA VAL A 11 15.80 11.48 8.85
C VAL A 11 15.03 10.29 9.45
N LEU A 12 13.87 10.51 10.08
CA LEU A 12 13.07 9.42 10.67
C LEU A 12 12.25 8.63 9.64
N ILE A 13 11.82 9.27 8.54
CA ILE A 13 11.09 8.60 7.46
C ILE A 13 12.03 7.69 6.64
N SER A 14 13.34 7.97 6.65
CA SER A 14 14.32 7.28 5.80
C SER A 14 14.67 5.84 6.20
N THR A 15 14.45 5.39 7.44
CA THR A 15 14.98 4.10 7.89
C THR A 15 14.09 2.89 7.60
N ASP A 16 12.77 3.08 7.47
CA ASP A 16 11.81 1.97 7.34
C ASP A 16 11.23 1.80 5.93
N ILE A 17 11.26 2.85 5.10
CA ILE A 17 10.52 2.86 3.83
C ILE A 17 11.36 2.36 2.66
N CYS A 18 12.67 2.61 2.68
CA CYS A 18 13.55 2.48 1.53
C CYS A 18 14.86 1.73 1.84
N GLN A 19 14.76 0.65 2.62
CA GLN A 19 15.83 -0.35 2.66
C GLN A 19 15.85 -1.11 1.32
N SER A 20 16.65 -0.63 0.37
CA SER A 20 17.13 -1.49 -0.71
C SER A 20 18.10 -2.49 -0.09
N ASP A 21 17.75 -3.78 -0.10
CA ASP A 21 18.57 -4.87 0.46
C ASP A 21 19.89 -5.13 -0.32
N ASP A 22 20.21 -4.31 -1.32
CA ASP A 22 21.39 -4.48 -2.16
C ASP A 22 22.47 -3.45 -1.78
N ASP A 23 23.73 -3.91 -1.71
CA ASP A 23 24.98 -3.15 -1.50
C ASP A 23 25.19 -2.04 -2.56
N LEU A 24 24.32 -1.02 -2.57
CA LEU A 24 24.40 0.12 -3.46
C LEU A 24 25.55 1.01 -3.01
N LEU A 25 26.62 0.96 -3.81
CA LEU A 25 27.67 1.97 -3.87
C LEU A 25 27.02 3.36 -3.74
N ALA A 26 27.48 4.14 -2.75
CA ALA A 26 26.98 5.49 -2.52
C ALA A 26 26.88 6.23 -3.87
N PRO A 27 25.71 6.80 -4.22
CA PRO A 27 25.54 7.50 -5.48
C PRO A 27 26.66 8.53 -5.64
N ASP A 28 27.32 8.53 -6.80
CA ASP A 28 28.33 9.52 -7.16
C ASP A 28 27.74 10.92 -6.91
N ASP A 29 28.51 11.81 -6.27
CA ASP A 29 28.10 13.17 -5.85
C ASP A 29 27.62 14.05 -7.01
N ASN A 30 27.70 13.54 -8.25
CA ASN A 30 27.33 14.23 -9.48
C ASN A 30 25.97 13.82 -10.09
N THR A 31 25.21 12.87 -9.53
CA THR A 31 23.91 12.45 -10.11
C THR A 31 22.75 13.42 -9.86
N PHE A 32 22.98 14.51 -9.13
CA PHE A 32 22.01 15.60 -8.97
C PHE A 32 22.11 16.55 -10.18
N GLU A 33 21.68 16.08 -11.35
CA GLU A 33 22.10 16.62 -12.66
C GLU A 33 21.52 17.99 -13.04
N ASP A 34 20.60 18.60 -12.28
CA ASP A 34 20.27 20.03 -12.47
C ASP A 34 19.81 20.68 -11.16
N PRO A 35 20.63 21.54 -10.52
CA PRO A 35 20.24 22.33 -9.36
C PRO A 35 18.98 23.19 -9.58
N ASN A 36 18.66 23.51 -10.84
CA ASN A 36 17.47 24.31 -11.18
C ASN A 36 16.18 23.48 -11.26
N SER A 37 16.28 22.15 -11.27
CA SER A 37 15.12 21.26 -11.32
C SER A 37 14.55 20.93 -9.94
N TRP A 38 15.28 21.24 -8.86
CA TRP A 38 14.89 20.89 -7.50
C TRP A 38 14.37 22.08 -6.70
N SER A 39 13.12 21.96 -6.24
CA SER A 39 12.34 23.02 -5.61
C SER A 39 12.27 22.90 -4.09
N CYS A 40 12.67 21.77 -3.49
CA CYS A 40 12.63 21.64 -2.04
C CYS A 40 13.79 22.39 -1.38
N GLY A 41 13.49 23.38 -0.54
CA GLY A 41 14.46 24.04 0.34
C GLY A 41 14.36 25.57 0.28
N SER A 42 14.59 26.26 1.40
CA SER A 42 14.43 27.71 1.48
C SER A 42 15.59 28.53 0.87
N ASP A 43 16.72 27.88 0.64
CA ASP A 43 17.97 28.49 0.16
C ASP A 43 18.87 27.40 -0.45
N PRO A 44 19.92 27.77 -1.21
CA PRO A 44 20.74 26.79 -1.94
C PRO A 44 21.39 25.72 -1.06
N LEU A 45 21.75 26.03 0.19
CA LEU A 45 22.35 25.06 1.09
C LEU A 45 21.30 24.06 1.58
N ASN A 46 20.16 24.54 2.05
CA ASN A 46 19.06 23.68 2.49
C ASN A 46 18.49 22.85 1.33
N SER A 47 18.44 23.42 0.14
CA SER A 47 18.00 22.74 -1.08
C SER A 47 18.90 21.55 -1.43
N LYS A 48 20.22 21.77 -1.42
CA LYS A 48 21.21 20.71 -1.62
C LYS A 48 21.13 19.61 -0.55
N TRP A 49 20.91 19.98 0.72
CA TRP A 49 20.77 19.01 1.81
C TRP A 49 19.49 18.19 1.70
N ALA A 50 18.35 18.82 1.37
CA ALA A 50 17.09 18.14 1.17
C ALA A 50 17.18 17.14 0.01
N GLY A 51 17.74 17.56 -1.12
CA GLY A 51 17.96 16.68 -2.28
C GLY A 51 18.80 15.46 -1.89
N ARG A 52 19.98 15.68 -1.29
CA ARG A 52 20.84 14.57 -0.83
C ARG A 52 20.15 13.65 0.18
N ALA A 53 19.43 14.20 1.15
CA ALA A 53 18.74 13.39 2.16
C ALA A 53 17.73 12.44 1.49
N ILE A 54 16.96 12.93 0.51
CA ILE A 54 16.04 12.10 -0.25
C ILE A 54 16.77 11.13 -1.17
N THR A 55 17.82 11.55 -1.89
CA THR A 55 18.61 10.65 -2.74
C THR A 55 19.20 9.48 -1.95
N TYR A 56 19.70 9.73 -0.74
CA TYR A 56 20.25 8.69 0.13
C TYR A 56 19.18 7.82 0.78
N ALA A 57 18.04 8.42 1.13
CA ALA A 57 16.94 7.68 1.74
C ALA A 57 16.21 6.83 0.69
N CYS A 58 15.75 7.46 -0.38
CA CYS A 58 14.82 6.92 -1.35
C CYS A 58 14.93 7.69 -2.68
N ILE A 59 15.85 7.27 -3.55
CA ILE A 59 16.07 7.96 -4.83
C ILE A 59 14.84 7.92 -5.72
N GLU A 60 14.02 6.86 -5.62
CA GLU A 60 12.79 6.68 -6.38
C GLU A 60 11.71 7.71 -6.02
N ALA A 61 11.67 8.16 -4.76
CA ALA A 61 10.71 9.15 -4.29
C ALA A 61 11.09 10.59 -4.69
N LEU A 62 12.30 10.80 -5.22
CA LEU A 62 12.85 12.14 -5.49
C LEU A 62 11.95 12.99 -6.40
N PRO A 63 11.44 12.50 -7.55
CA PRO A 63 10.54 13.28 -8.41
C PRO A 63 9.23 13.66 -7.70
N SER A 64 8.63 12.70 -6.98
CA SER A 64 7.38 12.88 -6.25
C SER A 64 7.53 13.89 -5.10
N VAL A 65 8.63 13.81 -4.34
CA VAL A 65 8.93 14.77 -3.27
C VAL A 65 9.14 16.17 -3.85
N ASN A 66 9.84 16.27 -4.98
CA ASN A 66 10.06 17.54 -5.64
C ASN A 66 8.74 18.20 -6.09
N ALA A 67 7.82 17.41 -6.65
CA ALA A 67 6.50 17.89 -7.05
C ALA A 67 5.69 18.42 -5.85
N CYS A 68 5.80 17.80 -4.67
CA CYS A 68 5.21 18.34 -3.44
C CYS A 68 5.78 19.71 -3.08
N CYS A 69 7.09 19.91 -3.23
CA CYS A 69 7.74 21.19 -2.95
C CYS A 69 7.35 22.26 -3.96
N GLU A 70 7.27 21.93 -5.26
CA GLU A 70 6.80 22.85 -6.30
C GLU A 70 5.38 23.37 -6.01
N SER A 71 4.48 22.46 -5.62
CA SER A 71 3.10 22.80 -5.25
C SER A 71 3.04 23.66 -3.98
N HIS A 72 3.90 23.38 -2.99
CA HIS A 72 3.99 24.16 -1.74
C HIS A 72 4.48 25.59 -1.97
N ASP A 73 5.52 25.74 -2.80
CA ASP A 73 6.04 27.04 -3.20
C ASP A 73 4.99 27.85 -3.97
N GLU A 74 4.24 27.23 -4.88
CA GLU A 74 3.12 27.88 -5.57
C GLU A 74 2.04 28.32 -4.58
N CYS A 75 1.64 27.46 -3.64
CA CYS A 75 0.65 27.82 -2.61
C CYS A 75 1.09 29.07 -1.80
N TYR A 76 2.38 29.18 -1.49
CA TYR A 76 2.91 30.38 -0.84
C TYR A 76 2.90 31.61 -1.75
N ARG A 77 3.19 31.46 -3.05
CA ARG A 77 3.08 32.54 -4.04
C ARG A 77 1.65 33.08 -4.14
N GLU A 78 0.66 32.20 -4.08
CA GLU A 78 -0.77 32.54 -4.11
C GLU A 78 -1.31 33.15 -2.81
N LYS A 79 -0.51 33.17 -1.73
CA LYS A 79 -0.87 33.70 -0.41
C LYS A 79 -2.11 33.03 0.21
N ALA A 80 -2.32 31.74 -0.06
CA ALA A 80 -3.40 30.94 0.54
C ALA A 80 -3.30 30.82 2.09
N GLY A 81 -2.15 31.22 2.65
CA GLY A 81 -1.89 31.22 4.08
C GLY A 81 -1.00 30.06 4.47
N ARG A 82 -0.14 30.31 5.47
CA ARG A 82 0.87 29.34 5.90
C ARG A 82 0.28 27.99 6.33
N GLY A 83 -0.76 28.01 7.16
CA GLY A 83 -1.36 26.80 7.73
C GLY A 83 -1.86 25.85 6.63
N PRO A 84 -2.76 26.31 5.73
CA PRO A 84 -3.25 25.52 4.61
C PRO A 84 -2.15 24.97 3.68
N CYS A 85 -1.15 25.79 3.34
CA CYS A 85 -0.03 25.33 2.50
C CYS A 85 0.82 24.25 3.19
N ASP A 86 1.19 24.47 4.46
CA ASP A 86 1.98 23.50 5.24
C ASP A 86 1.22 22.17 5.44
N GLU A 87 -0.10 22.22 5.67
CA GLU A 87 -0.96 21.04 5.80
C GLU A 87 -1.04 20.25 4.47
N THR A 88 -1.28 20.95 3.36
CA THR A 88 -1.32 20.35 2.02
C THR A 88 0.02 19.71 1.65
N PHE A 89 1.13 20.37 1.98
CA PHE A 89 2.47 19.84 1.77
C PHE A 89 2.74 18.58 2.61
N CYS A 90 2.35 18.58 3.88
CA CYS A 90 2.53 17.42 4.76
C CYS A 90 1.73 16.21 4.24
N ASP A 91 0.51 16.43 3.78
CA ASP A 91 -0.31 15.37 3.21
C ASP A 91 0.20 14.91 1.84
N CYS A 92 0.83 15.79 1.06
CA CYS A 92 1.58 15.38 -0.14
C CYS A 92 2.76 14.48 0.22
N MET A 93 3.63 14.93 1.13
CA MET A 93 4.83 14.19 1.54
C MET A 93 4.48 12.80 2.10
N LYS A 94 3.45 12.69 2.95
CA LYS A 94 2.99 11.39 3.46
C LYS A 94 2.64 10.43 2.33
N ARG A 95 1.87 10.88 1.34
CA ARG A 95 1.45 10.06 0.20
C ARG A 95 2.61 9.68 -0.73
N THR A 96 3.64 10.52 -0.79
CA THR A 96 4.84 10.24 -1.57
C THR A 96 5.75 9.21 -0.92
N VAL A 97 5.90 9.26 0.41
CA VAL A 97 6.83 8.35 1.10
C VAL A 97 6.13 7.08 1.57
N GLU A 98 4.83 7.11 1.81
CA GLU A 98 4.08 5.94 2.26
C GLU A 98 3.60 5.11 1.07
N PHE A 99 3.82 3.80 1.15
CA PHE A 99 3.17 2.89 0.23
C PHE A 99 1.72 2.71 0.69
N VAL A 100 0.76 3.25 -0.07
CA VAL A 100 -0.66 3.36 0.33
C VAL A 100 -1.57 2.33 -0.32
N CYS A 101 -1.10 1.54 -1.29
CA CYS A 101 -1.96 0.52 -1.91
C CYS A 101 -2.43 -0.52 -0.88
N GLY A 102 -3.70 -0.45 -0.48
CA GLY A 102 -4.27 -1.33 0.54
C GLY A 102 -5.25 -0.55 1.41
N ASN A 103 -6.03 -1.26 2.22
CA ASN A 103 -7.01 -0.64 3.13
C ASN A 103 -6.76 -0.98 4.61
N ALA A 104 -5.68 -1.72 4.88
CA ALA A 104 -5.25 -2.13 6.20
C ALA A 104 -3.73 -2.43 6.15
N PRO A 105 -2.99 -2.31 7.27
CA PRO A 105 -1.53 -2.52 7.26
C PRO A 105 -1.09 -3.84 6.62
N TRP A 106 -1.82 -4.94 6.86
CA TRP A 106 -1.49 -6.24 6.28
C TRP A 106 -1.79 -6.32 4.78
N THR A 107 -2.85 -5.67 4.28
CA THR A 107 -3.13 -5.64 2.83
C THR A 107 -2.13 -4.74 2.13
N THR A 108 -1.70 -3.66 2.78
CA THR A 108 -0.64 -2.76 2.30
C THR A 108 0.70 -3.48 2.15
N GLU A 109 1.14 -4.20 3.17
CA GLU A 109 2.38 -4.99 3.08
C GLU A 109 2.29 -6.12 2.05
N LEU A 110 1.15 -6.80 1.95
CA LEU A 110 0.93 -7.82 0.94
C LEU A 110 0.99 -7.24 -0.47
N ALA A 111 0.35 -6.09 -0.68
CA ALA A 111 0.35 -5.34 -1.92
C ALA A 111 1.77 -4.89 -2.32
N LYS A 112 2.50 -4.27 -1.40
CA LYS A 112 3.90 -3.83 -1.60
C LYS A 112 4.77 -5.00 -2.03
N ARG A 113 4.66 -6.12 -1.32
CA ARG A 113 5.42 -7.33 -1.57
C ARG A 113 5.08 -7.94 -2.93
N ASP A 114 3.80 -8.07 -3.24
CA ASP A 114 3.35 -8.67 -4.49
C ASP A 114 3.80 -7.85 -5.71
N ILE A 115 3.77 -6.50 -5.63
CA ILE A 115 4.36 -5.64 -6.66
C ILE A 115 5.88 -5.83 -6.73
N LYS A 116 6.59 -5.80 -5.60
CA LYS A 116 8.05 -5.97 -5.56
C LYS A 116 8.49 -7.22 -6.33
N TYR A 117 7.75 -8.33 -6.21
CA TYR A 117 8.06 -9.58 -6.88
C TYR A 117 7.48 -9.71 -8.30
N SER A 118 6.23 -9.29 -8.52
CA SER A 118 5.55 -9.44 -9.80
C SER A 118 5.98 -8.40 -10.82
N CYS A 119 6.31 -7.20 -10.35
CA CYS A 119 6.58 -6.01 -11.16
C CYS A 119 7.81 -5.25 -10.59
N PRO A 120 9.02 -5.83 -10.70
CA PRO A 120 10.24 -5.23 -10.14
C PRO A 120 10.47 -3.81 -10.69
N GLY A 121 10.80 -2.88 -9.81
CA GLY A 121 11.02 -1.47 -10.17
C GLY A 121 9.74 -0.66 -10.40
N LEU A 122 8.55 -1.26 -10.25
CA LEU A 122 7.26 -0.58 -10.45
C LEU A 122 6.50 -0.29 -9.14
N ILE A 123 7.15 -0.43 -7.97
CA ILE A 123 6.53 -0.11 -6.67
C ILE A 123 6.00 1.33 -6.66
N GLU A 124 6.85 2.30 -7.01
CA GLU A 124 6.49 3.72 -6.93
C GLU A 124 5.43 4.13 -7.98
N PRO A 125 5.57 3.79 -9.28
CA PRO A 125 4.54 4.12 -10.26
C PRO A 125 3.18 3.48 -9.95
N ILE A 126 3.15 2.25 -9.41
CA ILE A 126 1.89 1.61 -9.01
C ILE A 126 1.35 2.25 -7.72
N ASN A 127 2.21 2.60 -6.76
CA ASN A 127 1.80 3.33 -5.57
C ASN A 127 1.13 4.66 -5.94
N GLN A 128 1.67 5.37 -6.92
CA GLN A 128 1.07 6.59 -7.44
C GLN A 128 -0.34 6.36 -8.00
N CYS A 129 -0.61 5.23 -8.66
CA CYS A 129 -1.97 4.87 -9.08
C CYS A 129 -2.91 4.73 -7.87
N CYS A 130 -2.45 4.12 -6.78
CA CYS A 130 -3.22 3.97 -5.55
C CYS A 130 -3.47 5.32 -4.85
N VAL A 131 -2.49 6.22 -4.82
CA VAL A 131 -2.66 7.59 -4.30
C VAL A 131 -3.79 8.33 -5.02
N VAL A 132 -3.83 8.25 -6.35
CA VAL A 132 -4.88 8.88 -7.16
C VAL A 132 -6.24 8.23 -6.90
N HIS A 133 -6.27 6.90 -6.76
CA HIS A 133 -7.48 6.15 -6.45
C HIS A 133 -8.07 6.51 -5.08
N ASP A 134 -7.25 6.56 -4.04
CA ASP A 134 -7.67 6.96 -2.70
C ASP A 134 -8.20 8.40 -2.69
N ALA A 135 -7.55 9.32 -3.41
CA ALA A 135 -8.05 10.67 -3.59
C ALA A 135 -9.42 10.70 -4.32
N CYS A 136 -9.65 9.81 -5.28
CA CYS A 136 -10.95 9.64 -5.94
C CYS A 136 -12.02 9.12 -4.97
N TYR A 137 -11.65 8.21 -4.06
CA TYR A 137 -12.53 7.70 -3.01
C TYR A 137 -12.91 8.79 -2.00
N ASP A 138 -11.94 9.60 -1.58
CA ASP A 138 -12.11 10.67 -0.59
C ASP A 138 -12.97 11.84 -1.07
N ASN A 139 -13.06 12.04 -2.38
CA ASN A 139 -13.85 13.13 -2.95
C ASN A 139 -15.36 12.85 -2.80
N TYR A 140 -16.02 13.28 -1.72
CA TYR A 140 -17.45 13.05 -1.45
C TYR A 140 -18.39 13.28 -2.66
N ASN A 141 -18.20 14.38 -3.40
CA ASN A 141 -18.99 14.74 -4.59
C ASN A 141 -18.35 14.26 -5.91
N GLY A 142 -17.34 13.41 -5.82
CA GLY A 142 -16.53 12.94 -6.93
C GLY A 142 -17.14 11.76 -7.67
N PRO A 143 -16.33 11.10 -8.52
CA PRO A 143 -16.75 9.99 -9.38
C PRO A 143 -17.40 8.83 -8.63
N THR A 144 -18.08 7.94 -9.34
CA THR A 144 -18.58 6.68 -8.76
C THR A 144 -17.42 5.74 -8.43
N LYS A 145 -17.64 4.79 -7.52
CA LYS A 145 -16.67 3.71 -7.23
C LYS A 145 -16.16 3.05 -8.50
N GLN A 146 -17.08 2.71 -9.43
CA GLN A 146 -16.73 2.04 -10.68
C GLN A 146 -15.79 2.88 -11.55
N GLN A 147 -15.97 4.21 -11.56
CA GLN A 147 -15.06 5.12 -12.29
C GLN A 147 -13.69 5.14 -11.62
N CYS A 148 -13.62 5.36 -10.30
CA CYS A 148 -12.35 5.33 -9.57
C CYS A 148 -11.62 3.99 -9.79
N ASP A 149 -12.30 2.86 -9.65
CA ASP A 149 -11.71 1.53 -9.81
C ASP A 149 -11.23 1.27 -11.24
N SER A 150 -11.96 1.76 -12.25
CA SER A 150 -11.54 1.65 -13.65
C SER A 150 -10.28 2.46 -13.91
N GLU A 151 -10.22 3.71 -13.42
CA GLU A 151 -9.06 4.59 -13.57
C GLU A 151 -7.82 4.00 -12.88
N LEU A 152 -7.98 3.40 -11.70
CA LEU A 152 -6.90 2.66 -11.04
C LEU A 152 -6.40 1.51 -11.92
N CYS A 153 -7.33 0.71 -12.46
CA CYS A 153 -7.00 -0.42 -13.32
C CYS A 153 -6.25 0.00 -14.59
N ASP A 154 -6.72 1.05 -15.25
CA ASP A 154 -6.10 1.60 -16.44
C ASP A 154 -4.68 2.10 -16.10
N CYS A 155 -4.50 2.82 -14.99
CA CYS A 155 -3.19 3.28 -14.52
C CYS A 155 -2.21 2.12 -14.27
N ILE A 156 -2.63 1.04 -13.59
CA ILE A 156 -1.77 -0.13 -13.33
C ILE A 156 -1.39 -0.84 -14.64
N VAL A 157 -2.33 -0.96 -15.58
CA VAL A 157 -2.06 -1.54 -16.91
C VAL A 157 -1.04 -0.68 -17.68
N GLU A 158 -1.14 0.65 -17.60
CA GLU A 158 -0.21 1.56 -18.24
C GLU A 158 1.22 1.48 -17.70
N GLN A 159 1.39 1.08 -16.43
CA GLN A 159 2.72 0.82 -15.85
C GLN A 159 3.43 -0.40 -16.48
N LYS A 160 2.78 -1.12 -17.40
CA LYS A 160 3.31 -2.36 -18.04
C LYS A 160 3.70 -3.40 -17.00
N CYS A 161 2.98 -3.41 -15.88
CA CYS A 161 2.98 -4.50 -14.92
C CYS A 161 2.23 -5.68 -15.57
N ASP A 162 2.92 -6.39 -16.45
CA ASP A 162 2.29 -7.39 -17.31
C ASP A 162 1.98 -8.67 -16.53
N GLY A 163 0.77 -9.19 -16.74
CA GLY A 163 0.43 -10.56 -16.37
C GLY A 163 -0.86 -10.72 -15.57
N TRP A 164 -0.90 -11.81 -14.81
CA TRP A 164 -2.07 -12.20 -14.04
C TRP A 164 -2.27 -11.32 -12.79
N THR A 165 -1.18 -10.73 -12.27
CA THR A 165 -1.18 -9.91 -11.07
C THR A 165 -2.07 -8.68 -11.23
N THR A 166 -1.89 -7.90 -12.30
CA THR A 166 -2.71 -6.71 -12.58
C THR A 166 -4.21 -7.03 -12.64
N LYS A 167 -4.57 -8.15 -13.26
CA LYS A 167 -5.98 -8.61 -13.29
C LYS A 167 -6.49 -8.96 -11.90
N LEU A 168 -5.69 -9.64 -11.08
CA LEU A 168 -6.07 -9.99 -9.72
C LEU A 168 -6.30 -8.74 -8.86
N TRP A 169 -5.42 -7.74 -8.98
CA TRP A 169 -5.53 -6.47 -8.27
C TRP A 169 -6.81 -5.72 -8.64
N CYS A 170 -7.07 -5.60 -9.94
CA CYS A 170 -8.30 -5.02 -10.45
C CYS A 170 -9.55 -5.75 -9.93
N MET A 171 -9.56 -7.08 -9.98
CA MET A 171 -10.65 -7.88 -9.42
C MET A 171 -10.79 -7.68 -7.91
N GLY A 172 -9.67 -7.52 -7.21
CA GLY A 172 -9.61 -7.27 -5.78
C GLY A 172 -10.28 -5.95 -5.42
N VAL A 173 -9.87 -4.85 -6.04
CA VAL A 173 -10.43 -3.53 -5.76
C VAL A 173 -11.91 -3.45 -6.17
N ILE A 174 -12.26 -3.97 -7.35
CA ILE A 174 -13.66 -4.00 -7.80
C ILE A 174 -14.53 -4.82 -6.84
N GLY A 175 -14.06 -6.01 -6.44
CA GLY A 175 -14.83 -6.95 -5.62
C GLY A 175 -14.89 -6.61 -4.14
N PHE A 176 -13.84 -6.02 -3.57
CA PHE A 176 -13.70 -5.79 -2.12
C PHE A 176 -13.64 -4.32 -1.72
N GLY A 177 -13.53 -3.38 -2.66
CA GLY A 177 -13.39 -1.95 -2.39
C GLY A 177 -14.66 -1.24 -1.92
N GLU A 178 -15.84 -1.90 -1.94
CA GLU A 178 -17.13 -1.26 -1.63
C GLU A 178 -17.18 -0.65 -0.22
N THR A 179 -16.65 -1.38 0.77
CA THR A 179 -16.60 -0.90 2.15
C THR A 179 -15.61 0.25 2.30
N ALA A 180 -14.44 0.17 1.67
CA ALA A 180 -13.43 1.23 1.70
C ALA A 180 -13.98 2.51 1.06
N PHE A 181 -14.62 2.40 -0.12
CA PHE A 181 -15.26 3.50 -0.81
C PHE A 181 -16.32 4.20 0.05
N LYS A 182 -17.24 3.43 0.66
CA LYS A 182 -18.29 4.00 1.52
C LYS A 182 -17.72 4.68 2.76
N ASN A 183 -16.68 4.10 3.37
CA ASN A 183 -16.01 4.71 4.52
C ASN A 183 -15.37 6.05 4.13
N ALA A 184 -14.60 6.10 3.04
CA ALA A 184 -13.97 7.32 2.55
C ALA A 184 -15.00 8.42 2.23
N ARG A 185 -16.11 8.05 1.58
CA ARG A 185 -17.20 8.99 1.27
C ARG A 185 -17.92 9.51 2.50
N LEU A 186 -18.15 8.65 3.49
CA LEU A 186 -18.72 9.07 4.77
C LEU A 186 -17.78 10.05 5.48
N GLU A 187 -16.49 9.77 5.55
CA GLU A 187 -15.50 10.65 6.17
C GLU A 187 -15.41 12.01 5.46
N GLY A 188 -15.35 12.01 4.13
CA GLY A 188 -15.38 13.24 3.32
C GLY A 188 -16.65 14.05 3.56
N CYS A 189 -17.82 13.41 3.61
CA CYS A 189 -19.09 14.07 3.91
C CYS A 189 -19.10 14.68 5.32
N LEU A 190 -18.63 13.93 6.32
CA LEU A 190 -18.57 14.39 7.72
C LEU A 190 -17.60 15.57 7.89
N LYS A 191 -16.46 15.58 7.20
CA LYS A 191 -15.52 16.72 7.19
C LYS A 191 -16.17 18.00 6.65
N GLN A 192 -17.08 17.89 5.69
CA GLN A 192 -17.79 19.02 5.08
C GLN A 192 -19.10 19.39 5.80
N ALA A 193 -19.52 18.61 6.80
CA ALA A 193 -20.80 18.83 7.46
C ALA A 193 -20.73 20.03 8.43
N GLU A 194 -21.42 21.12 8.07
CA GLU A 194 -21.44 22.36 8.87
C GLU A 194 -22.30 22.27 10.13
N ASN A 195 -23.22 21.30 10.19
CA ASN A 195 -24.17 21.15 11.30
C ASN A 195 -24.57 19.68 11.55
N GLN A 196 -25.25 19.45 12.68
CA GLN A 196 -25.66 18.11 13.11
C GLN A 196 -26.65 17.42 12.16
N GLU A 197 -27.54 18.20 11.53
CA GLU A 197 -28.50 17.68 10.54
C GLU A 197 -27.77 17.11 9.33
N ARG A 198 -26.78 17.85 8.79
CA ARG A 198 -25.94 17.39 7.69
C ARG A 198 -25.11 16.17 8.07
N MET A 199 -24.57 16.12 9.30
CA MET A 199 -23.88 14.92 9.79
C MET A 199 -24.80 13.69 9.86
N ALA A 200 -26.05 13.86 10.28
CA ALA A 200 -27.04 12.78 10.30
C ALA A 200 -27.39 12.33 8.87
N GLN A 201 -27.53 13.28 7.94
CA GLN A 201 -27.74 12.99 6.53
C GLN A 201 -26.59 12.16 5.94
N CYS A 202 -25.33 12.54 6.17
CA CYS A 202 -24.16 11.77 5.72
C CYS A 202 -24.22 10.30 6.21
N ARG A 203 -24.57 10.07 7.48
CA ARG A 203 -24.69 8.71 8.05
C ARG A 203 -25.84 7.92 7.42
N ASN A 204 -26.94 8.57 7.08
CA ASN A 204 -28.07 7.92 6.42
C ASN A 204 -27.76 7.58 4.95
N GLU A 205 -27.02 8.45 4.24
CA GLU A 205 -26.62 8.24 2.84
C GLU A 205 -25.67 7.07 2.67
N PHE A 206 -24.64 6.94 3.52
CA PHE A 206 -23.63 5.87 3.41
C PHE A 206 -23.88 4.66 4.31
N GLY A 207 -24.94 4.71 5.13
CA GLY A 207 -25.31 3.68 6.08
C GLY A 207 -24.50 3.73 7.38
N ASP A 208 -25.04 3.13 8.44
CA ASP A 208 -24.34 2.98 9.72
C ASP A 208 -23.28 1.88 9.59
N LEU A 209 -22.11 2.25 9.05
CA LEU A 209 -20.94 1.37 8.87
C LEU A 209 -20.35 0.88 10.20
N ARG A 210 -20.92 1.29 11.34
CA ARG A 210 -20.64 0.71 12.66
C ARG A 210 -20.85 -0.81 12.70
N LEU A 211 -21.68 -1.39 11.83
CA LEU A 211 -21.82 -2.85 11.76
C LEU A 211 -20.60 -3.57 11.15
N LEU A 212 -19.73 -2.88 10.42
CA LEU A 212 -18.53 -3.49 9.81
C LEU A 212 -17.26 -3.22 10.61
N SER A 213 -17.15 -2.07 11.28
CA SER A 213 -16.09 -1.81 12.27
C SER A 213 -16.33 -2.52 13.61
N SER A 214 -17.58 -2.88 13.91
CA SER A 214 -17.96 -3.74 15.05
C SER A 214 -17.97 -5.23 14.71
N VAL A 215 -17.27 -5.65 13.64
CA VAL A 215 -16.57 -6.94 13.70
C VAL A 215 -15.41 -6.77 14.68
N LYS A 216 -15.77 -6.52 15.95
CA LYS A 216 -15.19 -7.26 17.06
C LYS A 216 -15.13 -8.69 16.53
N VAL A 217 -13.94 -9.30 16.51
CA VAL A 217 -13.75 -10.70 16.12
C VAL A 217 -14.59 -11.55 17.10
N ILE A 218 -15.91 -11.58 16.90
CA ILE A 218 -16.89 -12.29 17.70
C ILE A 218 -16.94 -13.66 17.02
N GLY A 219 -16.01 -14.49 17.48
CA GLY A 219 -15.87 -15.88 17.07
C GLY A 219 -15.22 -16.03 15.71
N GLN A 220 -14.12 -16.76 15.67
CA GLN A 220 -13.60 -17.40 14.47
C GLN A 220 -14.74 -18.17 13.77
N LYS A 221 -15.39 -17.54 12.81
CA LYS A 221 -15.87 -18.27 11.65
C LYS A 221 -14.79 -18.15 10.61
N ARG A 222 -14.12 -19.28 10.34
CA ARG A 222 -13.19 -19.47 9.22
C ARG A 222 -13.66 -18.65 8.04
N LEU A 223 -12.84 -17.70 7.60
CA LEU A 223 -12.88 -17.25 6.22
C LEU A 223 -12.65 -18.49 5.37
N ASP A 224 -13.72 -19.02 4.78
CA ASP A 224 -13.66 -20.12 3.83
C ASP A 224 -13.10 -19.57 2.52
N PHE A 225 -11.78 -19.39 2.51
CA PHE A 225 -11.02 -18.91 1.35
C PHE A 225 -11.28 -19.79 0.13
N LYS A 226 -11.54 -21.09 0.35
CA LYS A 226 -11.94 -22.04 -0.70
C LYS A 226 -13.33 -21.73 -1.25
N GLY A 227 -14.29 -21.35 -0.41
CA GLY A 227 -15.61 -20.88 -0.82
C GLY A 227 -15.58 -19.56 -1.61
N LEU A 228 -14.68 -18.65 -1.25
CA LEU A 228 -14.42 -17.39 -1.96
C LEU A 228 -13.83 -17.63 -3.36
N LEU A 229 -12.77 -18.45 -3.47
CA LEU A 229 -12.14 -18.80 -4.75
C LEU A 229 -13.09 -19.58 -5.68
N LYS A 230 -13.96 -20.42 -5.11
CA LYS A 230 -14.97 -21.16 -5.89
C LYS A 230 -16.07 -20.24 -6.43
N LYS A 231 -16.45 -19.18 -5.70
CA LYS A 231 -17.43 -18.19 -6.16
C LYS A 231 -16.88 -17.27 -7.25
N SER A 232 -15.57 -17.04 -7.28
CA SER A 232 -14.89 -16.29 -8.36
C SER A 232 -14.53 -17.13 -9.58
N GLY A 233 -14.91 -18.42 -9.61
CA GLY A 233 -14.61 -19.31 -10.72
C GLY A 233 -13.12 -19.69 -10.85
N MET A 234 -12.31 -19.46 -9.81
CA MET A 234 -10.89 -19.79 -9.80
C MET A 234 -10.68 -21.27 -9.43
N GLU A 235 -10.17 -22.06 -10.38
CA GLU A 235 -9.90 -23.49 -10.18
C GLU A 235 -8.66 -23.70 -9.29
N MET A 236 -8.68 -24.73 -8.42
CA MET A 236 -7.66 -24.98 -7.39
C MET A 236 -6.24 -25.18 -7.94
N ASP A 237 -6.08 -25.47 -9.23
CA ASP A 237 -4.78 -25.62 -9.89
C ASP A 237 -3.99 -24.29 -9.96
N CYS A 238 -4.66 -23.13 -9.86
CA CYS A 238 -3.99 -21.81 -9.79
C CYS A 238 -3.20 -21.58 -8.49
N LEU A 239 -3.55 -22.24 -7.38
CA LEU A 239 -2.83 -22.08 -6.09
C LEU A 239 -1.44 -22.72 -6.10
N ARG A 240 -1.13 -23.56 -7.10
CA ARG A 240 0.18 -24.19 -7.27
C ARG A 240 1.27 -23.17 -7.59
N GLY A 241 0.95 -22.14 -8.37
CA GLY A 241 1.87 -21.03 -8.67
C GLY A 241 2.12 -20.14 -7.45
N LEU A 242 1.08 -19.84 -6.68
CA LEU A 242 1.17 -19.05 -5.44
C LEU A 242 2.02 -19.76 -4.38
N ALA A 243 1.85 -21.09 -4.23
CA ALA A 243 2.65 -21.89 -3.31
C ALA A 243 4.14 -21.99 -3.72
N GLN A 244 4.43 -22.03 -5.02
CA GLN A 244 5.80 -22.00 -5.54
C GLN A 244 6.47 -20.64 -5.34
N ALA A 245 5.73 -19.53 -5.42
CA ALA A 245 6.23 -18.19 -5.18
C ALA A 245 6.47 -17.89 -3.67
N ILE A 246 5.68 -18.48 -2.77
CA ILE A 246 5.77 -18.24 -1.33
C ILE A 246 6.87 -19.08 -0.64
N CYS A 247 7.17 -20.28 -1.16
CA CYS A 247 8.10 -21.22 -0.52
C CYS A 247 9.54 -20.69 -0.30
N PRO A 248 10.17 -19.94 -1.21
CA PRO A 248 11.50 -19.36 -0.96
C PRO A 248 11.53 -18.40 0.23
N ALA A 249 10.45 -17.64 0.44
CA ALA A 249 10.38 -16.65 1.50
C ALA A 249 10.01 -17.24 2.88
N VAL A 250 9.29 -18.36 2.91
CA VAL A 250 9.09 -19.15 4.14
C VAL A 250 10.40 -19.79 4.59
N HIS A 251 11.32 -20.08 3.66
CA HIS A 251 12.62 -20.65 3.95
C HIS A 251 13.60 -19.62 4.55
N GLU A 252 13.52 -18.34 4.14
CA GLU A 252 14.32 -17.23 4.69
C GLU A 252 13.87 -16.82 6.10
N LEU A 253 12.54 -16.77 6.37
CA LEU A 253 11.97 -16.46 7.69
C LEU A 253 12.30 -17.48 8.80
N GLN A 254 12.96 -18.60 8.45
CA GLN A 254 13.16 -19.74 9.35
C GLN A 254 14.58 -20.00 9.82
N LYS A 255 15.58 -19.22 9.38
CA LYS A 255 16.95 -19.33 9.92
C LYS A 255 16.98 -19.25 11.47
N ASP A 256 15.94 -18.68 12.09
CA ASP A 256 15.81 -18.50 13.54
C ASP A 256 14.73 -19.35 14.25
N SER A 257 14.09 -20.34 13.61
CA SER A 257 12.99 -21.13 14.25
C SER A 257 13.26 -22.64 14.40
N LYS A 258 12.87 -23.21 15.54
CA LYS A 258 13.09 -24.62 15.95
C LYS A 258 12.26 -25.71 15.24
N TYR A 259 11.54 -25.42 14.15
CA TYR A 259 10.62 -26.39 13.51
C TYR A 259 10.90 -26.62 12.01
N PRO A 260 10.96 -27.88 11.52
CA PRO A 260 11.42 -28.17 10.16
C PRO A 260 10.32 -28.00 9.09
N ALA A 261 10.34 -26.89 8.34
CA ALA A 261 9.42 -26.64 7.21
C ALA A 261 9.77 -27.38 5.91
N ALA A 262 10.88 -28.14 5.87
CA ALA A 262 11.25 -28.95 4.70
C ALA A 262 10.13 -29.93 4.27
N ASN A 263 9.30 -30.38 5.23
CA ASN A 263 8.16 -31.24 4.93
C ASN A 263 6.95 -30.46 4.38
N LEU A 264 6.81 -29.18 4.71
CA LEU A 264 5.65 -28.38 4.33
C LEU A 264 5.69 -27.93 2.87
N CYS A 265 6.81 -27.40 2.39
CA CYS A 265 6.96 -27.03 0.99
C CYS A 265 6.91 -28.26 0.07
N LYS A 266 7.44 -29.41 0.54
CA LYS A 266 7.32 -30.69 -0.16
C LYS A 266 5.86 -31.18 -0.26
N CYS A 267 5.04 -30.91 0.75
CA CYS A 267 3.61 -31.21 0.73
C CYS A 267 2.81 -30.31 -0.24
N LEU A 268 3.14 -29.01 -0.28
CA LEU A 268 2.49 -28.04 -1.16
C LEU A 268 2.88 -28.24 -2.63
N SER A 269 4.13 -28.61 -2.93
CA SER A 269 4.60 -28.86 -4.29
C SER A 269 4.03 -30.13 -4.92
N LEU A 270 3.62 -31.12 -4.11
CA LEU A 270 3.13 -32.42 -4.59
C LEU A 270 1.61 -32.48 -4.82
N GLY A 271 0.86 -31.49 -4.34
CA GLY A 271 -0.61 -31.53 -4.25
C GLY A 271 -1.08 -32.62 -3.28
N ILE A 272 -2.24 -32.43 -2.63
CA ILE A 272 -2.81 -33.48 -1.79
C ILE A 272 -3.33 -34.59 -2.71
N ARG A 273 -2.47 -35.56 -3.02
CA ARG A 273 -2.89 -36.84 -3.59
C ARG A 273 -3.53 -37.69 -2.46
N PRO A 274 -4.50 -38.57 -2.78
CA PRO A 274 -5.12 -39.45 -1.79
C PRO A 274 -4.12 -40.32 -1.00
N ASN A 275 -2.89 -40.49 -1.51
CA ASN A 275 -1.84 -41.31 -0.92
C ASN A 275 -0.71 -40.49 -0.27
N ALA A 276 -0.91 -39.19 0.00
CA ALA A 276 0.07 -38.39 0.75
C ALA A 276 0.28 -38.98 2.15
N THR A 277 1.53 -38.98 2.64
CA THR A 277 1.87 -39.58 3.93
C THR A 277 1.07 -38.92 5.06
N GLN A 278 0.72 -39.68 6.11
CA GLN A 278 -0.08 -39.19 7.23
C GLN A 278 0.53 -37.92 7.86
N SER A 279 1.86 -37.87 7.99
CA SER A 279 2.59 -36.69 8.46
C SER A 279 2.37 -35.43 7.61
N CYS A 280 2.16 -35.59 6.30
CA CYS A 280 1.91 -34.50 5.36
C CYS A 280 0.48 -33.98 5.48
N GLN A 281 -0.49 -34.91 5.63
CA GLN A 281 -1.88 -34.58 5.89
C GLN A 281 -2.06 -33.90 7.26
N ASP A 282 -1.33 -34.35 8.28
CA ASP A 282 -1.38 -33.80 9.63
C ASP A 282 -0.73 -32.41 9.71
N SER A 283 0.37 -32.18 8.99
CA SER A 283 1.01 -30.86 8.92
C SER A 283 0.13 -29.84 8.19
N TYR A 284 -0.53 -30.26 7.10
CA TYR A 284 -1.50 -29.44 6.38
C TYR A 284 -2.73 -29.13 7.24
N ARG A 285 -3.28 -30.12 7.97
CA ARG A 285 -4.38 -29.90 8.92
C ARG A 285 -4.00 -28.94 10.04
N LYS A 286 -2.78 -29.04 10.57
CA LYS A 286 -2.29 -28.13 11.63
C LYS A 286 -2.20 -26.69 11.13
N LEU A 287 -1.69 -26.43 9.93
CA LEU A 287 -1.64 -25.08 9.34
C LEU A 287 -3.01 -24.48 9.04
N CYS A 288 -3.96 -25.28 8.55
CA CYS A 288 -5.34 -24.81 8.37
C CYS A 288 -6.11 -24.61 9.69
N ASN A 289 -5.54 -25.03 10.83
CA ASN A 289 -6.15 -24.99 12.16
C ASN A 289 -5.37 -24.14 13.17
N TYR A 290 -4.30 -23.42 12.79
CA TYR A 290 -3.60 -22.55 13.74
C TYR A 290 -4.47 -21.33 14.08
N GLU A 291 -4.77 -21.20 15.36
CA GLU A 291 -5.27 -19.96 15.99
C GLU A 291 -4.07 -19.07 16.29
N PHE A 292 -4.12 -17.81 15.87
CA PHE A 292 -3.18 -16.80 16.36
C PHE A 292 -3.69 -16.32 17.72
N GLU A 293 -3.04 -16.74 18.81
CA GLU A 293 -3.08 -15.98 20.06
C GLU A 293 -2.06 -14.84 19.94
N LEU A 294 -2.55 -13.60 19.90
CA LEU A 294 -1.74 -12.39 19.92
C LEU A 294 -1.36 -12.07 21.37
N LEU A 295 -0.06 -11.94 21.63
CA LEU A 295 0.48 -11.12 22.73
C LEU A 295 0.50 -9.65 22.29
#